data_AF-A0A1H1X7P7-F1
#
_entry.id   AF-A0A1H1X7P7-F1
#
_cell.length_a   1.000
_cell.length_b   1.000
_cell.length_c   1.000
_cell.angle_alpha   90.00
_cell.angle_beta   90.00
_cell.angle_gamma   90.00
#
_symmetry.space_group_name_H-M   'P 1'
#
loop_
_entity.id
_entity.type
_entity.pdbx_description
1 polymer ?
#
loop_
_entity_poly.entity_id
_entity_poly.type
_entity_poly.pdbx_seq_one_letter_code
_entity_poly.pdbx_strand_id
1 'polypeptide(L)'
;MEFEQVKISHFNGLNLGVVLVLFILLFIVVRIFSGFPEASDGDISVQASIGFDIDNSSNISLTRTFIFGDFEQPYPSANLPSGGRNRFELKIEVFTVTAGVIVYSSPGIEVSFTPYNSAWPTFRTPDINNIKTTGPIKAEKASNTRLVISNLSL
;
A
#
# COMPACT_ATOMS: atom_id res chain seq x y z
N MET A 1 -27.92 76.68 -7.19
CA MET A 1 -27.74 75.50 -6.32
C MET A 1 -27.58 74.32 -7.25
N GLU A 2 -26.35 73.84 -7.43
CA GLU A 2 -26.07 72.62 -8.19
C GLU A 2 -26.21 71.42 -7.25
N PHE A 3 -26.95 70.41 -7.68
CA PHE A 3 -27.05 69.14 -6.94
C PHE A 3 -25.92 68.23 -7.41
N GLU A 4 -24.95 68.02 -6.53
CA GLU A 4 -23.90 67.00 -6.69
C GLU A 4 -24.55 65.62 -6.61
N GLN A 5 -24.52 64.86 -7.71
CA GLN A 5 -25.01 63.48 -7.70
C GLN A 5 -24.00 62.56 -7.03
N VAL A 6 -24.34 62.04 -5.87
CA VAL A 6 -23.59 60.97 -5.19
C VAL A 6 -23.61 59.72 -6.06
N LYS A 7 -22.46 59.41 -6.65
CA LYS A 7 -22.24 58.20 -7.43
C LYS A 7 -22.11 57.02 -6.47
N ILE A 8 -23.22 56.34 -6.20
CA ILE A 8 -23.24 55.09 -5.43
C ILE A 8 -22.52 54.03 -6.27
N SER A 9 -21.43 53.48 -5.75
CA SER A 9 -20.71 52.39 -6.42
C SER A 9 -21.62 51.18 -6.55
N HIS A 10 -21.94 50.82 -7.79
CA HIS A 10 -22.67 49.62 -8.16
C HIS A 10 -21.80 48.40 -7.79
N PHE A 11 -21.97 47.87 -6.57
CA PHE A 11 -21.38 46.58 -6.23
C PHE A 11 -22.22 45.52 -6.94
N ASN A 12 -21.80 45.15 -8.15
CA ASN A 12 -22.34 44.00 -8.87
C ASN A 12 -22.03 42.77 -8.01
N GLY A 13 -23.03 42.35 -7.22
CA GLY A 13 -22.92 41.20 -6.34
C GLY A 13 -22.32 40.03 -7.10
N LEU A 14 -21.29 39.41 -6.52
CA LEU A 14 -20.73 38.18 -7.06
C LEU A 14 -21.90 37.27 -7.42
N ASN A 15 -22.01 36.90 -8.70
CA ASN A 15 -23.07 36.02 -9.18
C ASN A 15 -23.17 34.83 -8.22
N LEU A 16 -24.35 34.64 -7.63
CA LEU A 16 -24.57 33.63 -6.58
C LEU A 16 -24.10 32.22 -7.02
N GLY A 17 -24.17 31.95 -8.33
CA GLY A 17 -23.60 30.74 -8.93
C GLY A 17 -22.07 30.63 -8.83
N VAL A 18 -21.32 31.73 -8.97
CA VAL A 18 -19.86 31.72 -8.80
C VAL A 18 -19.48 31.44 -7.35
N VAL A 19 -20.21 32.03 -6.39
CA VAL A 19 -20.01 31.75 -4.96
C VAL A 19 -20.29 30.28 -4.66
N LEU A 20 -21.36 29.72 -5.23
CA LEU A 20 -21.71 28.32 -5.06
C LEU A 20 -20.65 27.37 -5.64
N VAL A 21 -20.15 27.65 -6.85
CA VAL A 21 -19.11 26.84 -7.50
C VAL A 21 -17.81 26.88 -6.68
N LEU A 22 -17.41 28.05 -6.21
CA LEU A 22 -16.23 28.21 -5.34
C LEU A 22 -16.41 27.45 -4.03
N PHE A 23 -17.61 27.51 -3.43
CA PHE A 23 -17.91 26.80 -2.20
C PHE A 23 -17.86 25.27 -2.38
N ILE A 24 -18.41 24.74 -3.48
CA ILE A 24 -18.37 23.31 -3.78
C ILE A 24 -16.93 22.86 -4.06
N LEU A 25 -16.17 23.63 -4.85
CA LEU A 25 -14.75 23.34 -5.10
C LEU A 25 -13.94 23.34 -3.81
N LEU A 26 -14.11 24.37 -2.97
CA LEU A 26 -13.44 24.44 -1.68
C LEU A 26 -13.86 23.29 -0.78
N PHE A 27 -15.13 22.90 -0.77
CA PHE A 27 -15.60 21.77 0.02
C PHE A 27 -14.98 20.45 -0.45
N ILE A 28 -14.87 20.21 -1.75
CA ILE A 28 -14.18 19.02 -2.30
C ILE A 28 -12.71 19.03 -1.89
N VAL A 29 -12.01 20.17 -2.02
CA VAL A 29 -10.62 20.32 -1.57
C VAL A 29 -10.53 20.03 -0.07
N VAL A 30 -11.32 20.70 0.77
CA VAL A 30 -11.30 20.46 2.21
C VAL A 30 -11.55 18.98 2.51
N ARG A 31 -12.52 18.30 1.88
CA ARG A 31 -12.79 16.87 2.15
C ARG A 31 -11.68 15.93 1.69
N ILE A 32 -10.99 16.23 0.60
CA ILE A 32 -9.84 15.44 0.13
C ILE A 32 -8.63 15.66 1.06
N PHE A 33 -8.44 16.89 1.54
CA PHE A 33 -7.23 17.28 2.28
C PHE A 33 -7.38 17.19 3.82
N SER A 34 -8.58 17.21 4.39
CA SER A 34 -8.84 17.08 5.84
C SER A 34 -9.06 15.64 6.30
N GLY A 35 -8.76 14.66 5.44
CA GLY A 35 -8.81 13.25 5.76
C GLY A 35 -7.64 12.76 6.61
N PHE A 36 -7.28 13.45 7.69
CA PHE A 36 -6.41 12.92 8.74
C PHE A 36 -6.82 13.50 10.10
N PRO A 37 -7.20 12.69 11.11
CA PRO A 37 -7.04 13.12 12.49
C PRO A 37 -5.53 13.24 12.76
N GLU A 38 -5.07 14.46 13.02
CA GLU A 38 -3.72 14.75 13.49
C GLU A 38 -3.46 13.96 14.78
N ALA A 39 -2.54 13.01 14.72
CA ALA A 39 -1.81 12.56 15.91
C ALA A 39 -0.64 13.52 16.11
N SER A 40 -0.48 13.95 17.34
CA SER A 40 0.38 15.02 17.84
C SER A 40 1.85 14.95 17.42
N ASP A 41 2.40 16.14 17.20
CA ASP A 41 3.78 16.60 17.46
C ASP A 41 4.87 15.54 17.64
N GLY A 42 5.78 15.54 16.67
CA GLY A 42 7.04 14.83 16.71
C GLY A 42 7.48 14.55 15.30
N ASP A 43 8.53 15.24 14.85
CA ASP A 43 9.25 15.00 13.61
C ASP A 43 9.88 13.59 13.61
N ILE A 44 9.02 12.60 13.46
CA ILE A 44 9.30 11.19 13.22
C ILE A 44 8.59 10.93 11.90
N SER A 45 9.35 11.01 10.79
CA SER A 45 8.95 10.33 9.57
C SER A 45 8.87 8.84 9.90
N VAL A 46 7.72 8.39 10.42
CA VAL A 46 7.43 6.97 10.57
C VAL A 46 7.34 6.46 9.15
N GLN A 47 8.45 5.88 8.66
CA GLN A 47 8.47 5.20 7.38
C GLN A 47 7.40 4.10 7.46
N ALA A 48 6.27 4.33 6.80
CA ALA A 48 5.16 3.43 6.85
C ALA A 48 5.50 2.20 6.00
N SER A 49 5.08 1.02 6.46
CA SER A 49 5.26 -0.24 5.75
C SER A 49 3.97 -1.04 5.74
N ILE A 50 3.89 -2.01 4.82
CA ILE A 50 2.80 -2.97 4.77
C ILE A 50 3.33 -4.40 4.85
N GLY A 51 2.73 -5.16 5.76
CA GLY A 51 3.14 -6.54 6.04
C GLY A 51 2.54 -7.54 5.07
N PHE A 52 3.37 -8.43 4.55
CA PHE A 52 3.00 -9.60 3.76
C PHE A 52 3.35 -10.88 4.53
N ASP A 53 2.32 -11.68 4.83
CA ASP A 53 2.45 -12.93 5.56
C ASP A 53 2.59 -14.12 4.59
N ILE A 54 3.66 -14.90 4.78
CA ILE A 54 3.99 -16.08 3.99
C ILE A 54 3.91 -17.30 4.91
N ASP A 55 2.85 -18.08 4.73
CA ASP A 55 2.57 -19.27 5.50
C ASP A 55 3.06 -20.51 4.79
N ASN A 56 3.84 -21.33 5.48
CA ASN A 56 4.21 -22.66 5.00
C ASN A 56 3.34 -23.71 5.67
N SER A 57 2.21 -24.03 5.05
CA SER A 57 1.32 -25.14 5.44
C SER A 57 1.70 -26.47 4.76
N SER A 58 2.83 -26.54 4.05
CA SER A 58 3.37 -27.78 3.49
C SER A 58 4.10 -28.59 4.56
N ASN A 59 4.45 -29.84 4.26
CA ASN A 59 5.29 -30.68 5.13
C ASN A 59 6.80 -30.50 4.88
N ILE A 60 7.20 -29.47 4.11
CA ILE A 60 8.58 -29.26 3.65
C ILE A 60 9.10 -27.93 4.19
N SER A 61 10.23 -27.95 4.89
CA SER A 61 10.92 -26.72 5.28
C SER A 61 11.57 -26.07 4.06
N LEU A 62 11.43 -24.76 3.95
CA LEU A 62 11.93 -23.95 2.84
C LEU A 62 12.98 -22.97 3.33
N THR A 63 13.98 -22.67 2.51
CA THR A 63 14.98 -21.64 2.81
C THR A 63 14.90 -20.53 1.79
N ARG A 64 14.82 -19.28 2.24
CA ARG A 64 14.87 -18.11 1.38
C ARG A 64 16.28 -17.99 0.80
N THR A 65 16.38 -18.17 -0.51
CA THR A 65 17.64 -18.06 -1.25
C THR A 65 17.81 -16.71 -1.93
N PHE A 66 16.72 -16.00 -2.18
CA PHE A 66 16.75 -14.69 -2.81
C PHE A 66 15.70 -13.74 -2.23
N ILE A 67 16.12 -12.48 -2.08
CA ILE A 67 15.25 -11.36 -1.76
C ILE A 67 15.83 -10.09 -2.38
N PHE A 68 14.98 -9.30 -3.04
CA PHE A 68 15.34 -8.02 -3.63
C PHE A 68 14.14 -7.08 -3.69
N GLY A 69 14.36 -5.77 -3.65
CA GLY A 69 13.32 -4.74 -3.76
C GLY A 69 13.18 -3.90 -2.51
N ASP A 70 12.02 -3.27 -2.36
CA ASP A 70 11.77 -2.17 -1.40
C ASP A 70 11.36 -2.66 0.00
N PHE A 71 11.91 -3.80 0.43
CA PHE A 71 11.62 -4.36 1.74
C PHE A 71 12.34 -3.59 2.84
N GLU A 72 11.69 -3.50 4.01
CA GLU A 72 12.34 -3.04 5.23
C GLU A 72 13.35 -4.07 5.74
N GLN A 73 14.42 -3.56 6.33
CA GLN A 73 15.43 -4.36 7.01
C GLN A 73 15.34 -4.16 8.53
N PRO A 74 15.65 -5.20 9.33
CA PRO A 74 16.14 -6.51 8.94
C PRO A 74 15.04 -7.45 8.39
N TYR A 75 15.43 -8.32 7.45
CA TYR A 75 14.53 -9.35 6.91
C TYR A 75 14.21 -10.43 7.96
N PRO A 76 13.03 -11.10 7.86
CA PRO A 76 12.74 -12.25 8.71
C PRO A 76 13.75 -13.38 8.49
N SER A 77 13.72 -14.41 9.35
CA SER A 77 14.55 -15.62 9.21
C SER A 77 14.55 -16.14 7.77
N ALA A 78 15.72 -16.52 7.26
CA ALA A 78 15.79 -17.16 5.95
C ALA A 78 15.09 -18.52 5.95
N ASN A 79 15.06 -19.22 7.10
CA ASN A 79 14.37 -20.49 7.23
C ASN A 79 12.86 -20.26 7.43
N LEU A 80 12.05 -20.95 6.65
CA LEU A 80 10.60 -21.04 6.76
C LEU A 80 10.22 -22.51 7.01
N PRO A 81 10.14 -22.95 8.29
CA PRO A 81 9.87 -24.34 8.63
C PRO A 81 8.45 -24.76 8.21
N SER A 82 8.20 -26.07 8.14
CA SER A 82 6.85 -26.61 8.00
C SER A 82 5.95 -26.12 9.16
N GLY A 83 4.74 -25.65 8.83
CA GLY A 83 3.83 -24.98 9.75
C GLY A 83 4.26 -23.55 10.14
N GLY A 84 5.37 -23.06 9.61
CA GLY A 84 5.95 -21.76 9.94
C GLY A 84 5.32 -20.59 9.17
N ARG A 85 5.62 -19.39 9.64
CA ARG A 85 5.23 -18.12 9.01
C ARG A 85 6.42 -17.17 8.99
N ASN A 86 6.60 -16.50 7.86
CA ASN A 86 7.45 -15.31 7.77
C ASN A 86 6.60 -14.10 7.38
N ARG A 87 6.94 -12.94 7.95
CA ARG A 87 6.32 -11.66 7.60
C ARG A 87 7.36 -10.70 7.02
N PHE A 88 7.08 -10.17 5.85
CA PHE A 88 7.93 -9.19 5.16
C PHE A 88 7.23 -7.84 5.17
N GLU A 89 7.95 -6.80 5.58
CA GLU A 89 7.46 -5.43 5.55
C GLU A 89 7.94 -4.76 4.26
N LEU A 90 7.01 -4.32 3.42
CA LEU A 90 7.31 -3.58 2.18
C LEU A 90 7.10 -2.09 2.45
N LYS A 91 8.08 -1.26 2.05
CA LYS A 91 8.01 0.20 2.21
C LYS A 91 6.76 0.78 1.57
N ILE A 92 6.25 1.85 2.14
CA ILE A 92 5.18 2.65 1.55
C ILE A 92 5.76 4.00 1.14
N GLU A 93 5.67 4.30 -0.15
CA GLU A 93 6.02 5.59 -0.72
C GLU A 93 4.81 6.15 -1.46
N VAL A 94 4.29 7.31 -1.00
CA VAL A 94 3.10 7.92 -1.56
C VAL A 94 3.36 8.35 -3.01
N PHE A 95 2.42 8.07 -3.91
CA PHE A 95 2.51 8.22 -5.37
C PHE A 95 3.48 7.28 -6.07
N THR A 96 4.01 6.28 -5.36
CA THR A 96 4.94 5.29 -5.90
C THR A 96 4.35 3.88 -5.78
N VAL A 97 4.81 2.99 -6.66
CA VAL A 97 4.63 1.55 -6.51
C VAL A 97 5.91 0.98 -5.91
N THR A 98 5.80 0.39 -4.72
CA THR A 98 6.89 -0.38 -4.11
C THR A 98 6.69 -1.86 -4.43
N ALA A 99 7.79 -2.57 -4.65
CA ALA A 99 7.73 -3.99 -4.97
C ALA A 99 8.97 -4.74 -4.54
N GLY A 100 8.86 -6.06 -4.47
CA GLY A 100 10.01 -6.91 -4.27
C GLY A 100 9.79 -8.33 -4.76
N VAL A 101 10.87 -9.09 -4.84
CA VAL A 101 10.88 -10.49 -5.25
C VAL A 101 11.43 -11.32 -4.11
N ILE A 102 10.74 -12.41 -3.77
CA ILE A 102 11.16 -13.37 -2.78
C ILE A 102 11.21 -14.75 -3.41
N VAL A 103 12.29 -15.49 -3.18
CA VAL A 103 12.43 -16.88 -3.60
C VAL A 103 12.79 -17.75 -2.40
N TYR A 104 11.99 -18.80 -2.22
CA TYR A 104 12.23 -19.89 -1.30
C TYR A 104 12.58 -21.15 -2.08
N SER A 105 13.51 -21.96 -1.57
CA SER A 105 13.83 -23.25 -2.17
C SER A 105 14.08 -24.36 -1.15
N SER A 106 13.95 -25.58 -1.64
CA SER A 106 14.33 -26.85 -1.03
C SER A 106 14.72 -27.80 -2.19
N PRO A 107 15.44 -28.91 -1.99
CA PRO A 107 15.85 -29.78 -3.11
C PRO A 107 14.68 -30.18 -4.03
N GLY A 108 14.73 -29.76 -5.30
CA GLY A 108 13.68 -30.02 -6.30
C GLY A 108 12.43 -29.13 -6.19
N ILE A 109 12.45 -28.13 -5.31
CA ILE A 109 11.31 -27.24 -5.01
C ILE A 109 11.76 -25.79 -5.00
N GLU A 110 10.99 -24.94 -5.67
CA GLU A 110 11.13 -23.50 -5.64
C GLU A 110 9.75 -22.86 -5.51
N VAL A 111 9.67 -21.79 -4.73
CA VAL A 111 8.53 -20.89 -4.64
C VAL A 111 9.04 -19.48 -4.85
N SER A 112 8.57 -18.82 -5.90
CA SER A 112 8.84 -17.40 -6.15
C SER A 112 7.54 -16.62 -6.26
N PHE A 113 7.56 -15.38 -5.78
CA PHE A 113 6.43 -14.46 -5.83
C PHE A 113 6.90 -13.01 -5.64
N THR A 114 6.03 -12.08 -5.98
CA THR A 114 6.31 -10.66 -5.96
C THR A 114 5.23 -9.91 -5.19
N PRO A 115 5.50 -9.56 -3.92
CA PRO A 115 4.70 -8.58 -3.20
C PRO A 115 4.86 -7.20 -3.83
N TYR A 116 3.76 -6.46 -3.94
CA TYR A 116 3.80 -5.06 -4.38
C TYR A 116 2.69 -4.26 -3.71
N ASN A 117 2.88 -2.95 -3.70
CA ASN A 117 1.91 -2.01 -3.17
C ASN A 117 1.94 -0.71 -3.97
N SER A 118 0.77 -0.24 -4.42
CA SER A 118 0.61 1.13 -4.90
C SER A 118 0.00 1.99 -3.79
N ALA A 119 0.59 3.15 -3.55
CA ALA A 119 0.15 4.05 -2.50
C ALA A 119 -0.32 5.41 -3.06
N TRP A 120 -1.55 5.78 -2.73
CA TRP A 120 -2.09 7.13 -2.88
C TRP A 120 -2.27 7.76 -1.50
N PRO A 121 -2.37 9.09 -1.36
CA PRO A 121 -2.49 9.72 -0.04
C PRO A 121 -3.59 9.11 0.84
N THR A 122 -4.71 8.72 0.23
CA THR A 122 -5.93 8.27 0.92
C THR A 122 -6.18 6.77 0.89
N PHE A 123 -5.47 6.00 0.06
CA PHE A 123 -5.66 4.54 -0.02
C PHE A 123 -4.40 3.81 -0.48
N ARG A 124 -4.38 2.50 -0.25
CA ARG A 124 -3.32 1.58 -0.62
C ARG A 124 -3.91 0.39 -1.36
N THR A 125 -3.16 -0.20 -2.27
CA THR A 125 -3.56 -1.41 -2.99
C THR A 125 -2.42 -2.43 -2.95
N PRO A 126 -2.21 -3.11 -1.81
CA PRO A 126 -1.28 -4.22 -1.73
C PRO A 126 -1.81 -5.42 -2.52
N ASP A 127 -0.91 -6.21 -3.10
CA ASP A 127 -1.22 -7.51 -3.66
C ASP A 127 0.04 -8.37 -3.82
N ILE A 128 -0.14 -9.67 -4.10
CA ILE A 128 0.94 -10.62 -4.40
C ILE A 128 0.72 -11.17 -5.81
N ASN A 129 1.70 -10.99 -6.68
CA ASN A 129 1.65 -11.46 -8.07
C ASN A 129 2.85 -12.36 -8.42
N ASN A 130 2.90 -12.81 -9.68
CA ASN A 130 3.98 -13.62 -10.23
C ASN A 130 4.32 -14.87 -9.41
N ILE A 131 3.30 -15.49 -8.79
CA ILE A 131 3.46 -16.68 -7.98
C ILE A 131 3.82 -17.86 -8.90
N LYS A 132 4.96 -18.49 -8.65
CA LYS A 132 5.43 -19.69 -9.35
C LYS A 132 5.90 -20.71 -8.33
N THR A 133 5.54 -21.97 -8.58
CA THR A 133 6.00 -23.11 -7.77
C THR A 133 6.52 -24.24 -8.65
N THR A 134 7.45 -25.02 -8.10
CA THR A 134 7.90 -26.27 -8.70
C THR A 134 7.80 -27.41 -7.68
N GLY A 135 7.85 -28.66 -8.17
CA GLY A 135 7.77 -29.84 -7.33
C GLY A 135 6.37 -30.09 -6.75
N PRO A 136 6.25 -30.90 -5.67
CA PRO A 136 4.96 -31.34 -5.12
C PRO A 136 4.29 -30.32 -4.19
N ILE A 137 4.38 -29.03 -4.52
CA ILE A 137 3.77 -27.95 -3.73
C ILE A 137 3.03 -26.96 -4.62
N LYS A 138 2.10 -26.24 -3.99
CA LYS A 138 1.38 -25.11 -4.58
C LYS A 138 1.44 -23.91 -3.66
N ALA A 139 1.38 -22.72 -4.23
CA ALA A 139 1.28 -21.47 -3.48
C ALA A 139 0.06 -20.69 -3.97
N GLU A 140 -0.82 -20.32 -3.06
CA GLU A 140 -2.07 -19.64 -3.37
C GLU A 140 -2.24 -18.40 -2.49
N LYS A 141 -2.85 -17.38 -3.09
CA LYS A 141 -3.17 -16.14 -2.40
C LYS A 141 -4.39 -16.36 -1.49
N ALA A 142 -4.19 -16.35 -0.18
CA ALA A 142 -5.28 -16.39 0.80
C ALA A 142 -5.91 -15.00 1.01
N SER A 143 -5.13 -13.95 0.83
CA SER A 143 -5.59 -12.56 0.75
C SER A 143 -4.54 -11.73 0.00
N ASN A 144 -4.84 -10.47 -0.31
CA ASN A 144 -3.91 -9.58 -1.00
C ASN A 144 -2.54 -9.43 -0.30
N THR A 145 -2.46 -9.68 1.01
CA THR A 145 -1.21 -9.62 1.77
C THR A 145 -0.80 -10.97 2.37
N ARG A 146 -1.45 -12.07 1.97
CA ARG A 146 -1.19 -13.40 2.55
C ARG A 146 -1.04 -14.47 1.48
N LEU A 147 0.12 -15.11 1.46
CA LEU A 147 0.40 -16.29 0.64
C LEU A 147 0.41 -17.55 1.50
N VAL A 148 -0.22 -18.62 1.03
CA VAL A 148 -0.19 -19.93 1.68
C VAL A 148 0.45 -20.93 0.73
N ILE A 149 1.55 -21.51 1.19
CA ILE A 149 2.25 -22.62 0.53
C ILE A 149 1.74 -23.92 1.13
N SER A 150 1.31 -24.86 0.29
CA SER A 150 0.73 -26.15 0.72
C SER A 150 1.18 -27.27 -0.20
N ASN A 151 0.98 -28.51 0.25
CA ASN A 151 1.25 -29.68 -0.59
C ASN A 151 0.30 -29.70 -1.80
N LEU A 152 0.77 -30.19 -2.94
CA LEU A 152 -0.10 -30.48 -4.06
C LEU A 152 -0.99 -31.68 -3.67
N SER A 153 -2.30 -31.45 -3.56
CA SER A 153 -3.27 -32.54 -3.39
C SER A 153 -3.31 -33.35 -4.69
N LEU A 154 -2.93 -34.64 -4.60
CA LEU A 154 -3.15 -35.63 -5.66
C LEU A 154 -4.64 -36.00 -5.77
#